data_AF-A0A510IPM6-F1
#
_entry.id   AF-A0A510IPM6-F1
#
_cell.length_a   1.000
_cell.length_b   1.000
_cell.length_c   1.000
_cell.angle_alpha   90.00
_cell.angle_beta   90.00
_cell.angle_gamma   90.00
#
_symmetry.space_group_name_H-M   'P 1'
#
loop_
_entity.id
_entity.type
_entity.pdbx_description
1 polymer ?
#
loop_
_entity_poly.entity_id
_entity_poly.type
_entity_poly.pdbx_seq_one_letter_code
_entity_poly.pdbx_strand_id
1 'polypeptide(L)'
;MRVTPQGKITFQLRFRYDGKAARVDLGSSPLMTLKNARSEGLHLKEKLEQDYDPRVVKKLEKQAILNADSLEELFLLWYHSYCKANKKGHHEILRSFQLYVFPAVGHLPAEEVTLHEWLALLEKRAQATPGLPIAS
;
A
#
# COMPACT_ATOMS: atom_id res chain seq x y z
N MET A 1 26.39 -4.91 6.54
CA MET A 1 25.77 -4.87 7.88
C MET A 1 26.43 -3.76 8.67
N ARG A 2 25.64 -2.94 9.36
CA ARG A 2 26.10 -1.91 10.29
C ARG A 2 25.52 -2.22 11.67
N VAL A 3 26.35 -2.16 12.70
CA VAL A 3 25.94 -2.31 14.09
C VAL A 3 26.10 -0.95 14.76
N THR A 4 25.05 -0.42 15.38
CA THR A 4 25.15 0.80 16.19
C THR A 4 25.74 0.46 17.57
N PRO A 5 26.34 1.41 18.30
CA PRO A 5 26.79 1.18 19.69
C PRO A 5 25.70 0.61 20.61
N GLN A 6 24.43 0.90 20.31
CA GLN A 6 23.24 0.41 21.02
C GLN A 6 22.76 -0.99 20.56
N GLY A 7 23.55 -1.73 19.78
CA GLY A 7 23.23 -3.09 19.34
C GLY A 7 22.25 -3.22 18.18
N LYS A 8 21.69 -2.13 17.64
CA LYS A 8 20.83 -2.16 16.46
C LYS A 8 21.62 -2.58 15.22
N ILE A 9 21.21 -3.70 14.63
CA ILE A 9 21.76 -4.20 13.37
C ILE A 9 20.94 -3.63 12.21
N THR A 10 21.62 -2.98 11.26
CA THR A 10 21.04 -2.50 10.01
C THR A 10 21.70 -3.22 8.82
N PHE A 11 20.87 -3.81 7.96
CA PHE A 11 21.31 -4.36 6.70
C PHE A 11 21.50 -3.23 5.69
N GLN A 12 22.62 -3.25 4.97
CA GLN A 12 22.99 -2.22 4.01
C GLN A 12 23.47 -2.88 2.74
N LEU A 13 23.03 -2.36 1.60
CA LEU A 13 23.60 -2.65 0.29
C LEU A 13 24.65 -1.57 -0.02
N ARG A 14 25.86 -2.01 -0.35
CA ARG A 14 26.93 -1.15 -0.89
C ARG A 14 26.97 -1.34 -2.40
N PHE A 15 27.06 -0.26 -3.15
CA PHE A 15 27.05 -0.29 -4.62
C PHE A 15 27.84 0.90 -5.18
N ARG A 16 28.04 0.91 -6.51
CA ARG A 16 28.50 2.10 -7.24
C ARG A 16 27.42 2.50 -8.22
N TYR A 17 27.22 3.80 -8.39
CA TYR A 17 26.31 4.37 -9.37
C TYR A 17 26.98 5.62 -9.94
N ASP A 18 27.03 5.75 -11.26
CA ASP A 18 27.70 6.86 -11.94
C ASP A 18 29.16 7.05 -11.44
N GLY A 19 29.91 5.95 -11.34
CA GLY A 19 31.29 5.92 -10.85
C GLY A 19 31.47 6.18 -9.35
N LYS A 20 30.44 6.60 -8.62
CA LYS A 20 30.52 6.98 -7.20
C LYS A 20 30.09 5.84 -6.28
N ALA A 21 30.86 5.61 -5.22
CA ALA A 21 30.48 4.65 -4.19
C ALA A 21 29.30 5.18 -3.36
N ALA A 22 28.30 4.33 -3.16
CA ALA A 22 27.09 4.67 -2.42
C ALA A 22 26.61 3.48 -1.57
N ARG A 23 25.62 3.76 -0.71
CA ARG A 23 24.98 2.79 0.17
C ARG A 23 23.51 3.10 0.35
N VAL A 24 22.70 2.07 0.55
CA VAL A 24 21.29 2.17 0.90
C VAL A 24 20.96 1.18 2.03
N ASP A 25 20.18 1.63 3.00
CA ASP A 25 19.71 0.80 4.11
C ASP A 25 18.57 -0.09 3.61
N LEU A 26 18.62 -1.39 3.90
CA LEU A 26 17.61 -2.37 3.50
C LEU A 26 16.53 -2.51 4.58
N GLY A 27 16.97 -2.58 5.84
CA GLY A 27 16.11 -2.71 7.02
C GLY A 27 16.95 -3.04 8.26
N SER A 28 16.29 -3.28 9.39
CA SER A 28 16.97 -3.57 10.67
C SER A 28 16.47 -4.87 11.31
N SER A 29 17.38 -5.58 11.98
CA SER A 29 17.04 -6.73 12.83
C SER A 29 16.39 -6.25 14.14
N PRO A 30 15.45 -7.01 14.75
CA PRO A 30 14.92 -8.30 14.29
C PRO A 30 13.75 -8.20 13.29
N LEU A 31 13.22 -7.01 13.03
CA LEU A 31 12.07 -6.80 12.13
C LEU A 31 12.32 -7.33 10.71
N MET A 32 13.55 -7.22 10.23
CA MET A 32 14.00 -7.81 8.98
C MET A 32 14.89 -9.01 9.26
N THR A 33 14.56 -10.17 8.67
CA THR A 33 15.43 -11.34 8.71
C THR A 33 16.59 -11.20 7.73
N LEU A 34 17.68 -11.94 7.94
CA LEU A 34 18.80 -11.98 6.99
C LEU A 34 18.36 -12.49 5.59
N LYS A 35 17.40 -13.42 5.54
CA LYS A 35 16.81 -13.91 4.28
C LYS A 35 16.13 -12.77 3.53
N ASN A 36 15.27 -12.00 4.20
CA ASN A 36 14.57 -10.88 3.59
C ASN A 36 15.55 -9.79 3.15
N ALA A 37 16.59 -9.51 3.94
CA ALA A 37 17.65 -8.57 3.59
C ALA A 37 18.43 -8.99 2.33
N ARG A 38 18.67 -10.30 2.13
CA ARG A 38 19.29 -10.82 0.91
C ARG A 38 18.37 -10.67 -0.30
N SER A 39 17.08 -10.98 -0.14
CA SER A 39 16.08 -10.84 -1.20
C SER A 39 15.96 -9.39 -1.69
N GLU A 40 15.80 -8.45 -0.75
CA GLU A 40 15.75 -7.01 -1.03
C GLU A 40 17.06 -6.53 -1.70
N GLY A 41 18.20 -7.02 -1.21
CA GLY A 41 19.49 -6.70 -1.82
C GLY A 41 19.65 -7.21 -3.25
N LEU A 42 18.99 -8.31 -3.62
CA LEU A 42 18.97 -8.83 -5.00
C LEU A 42 18.08 -7.96 -5.89
N HIS A 43 16.86 -7.67 -5.45
CA HIS A 43 15.93 -6.77 -6.15
C HIS A 43 16.58 -5.42 -6.51
N LEU A 44 17.22 -4.76 -5.53
CA LEU A 44 17.89 -3.48 -5.76
C LEU A 44 19.13 -3.60 -6.67
N LYS A 45 19.78 -4.77 -6.73
CA LYS A 45 20.87 -5.02 -7.67
C LYS A 45 20.36 -5.22 -9.09
N GLU A 46 19.25 -5.93 -9.26
CA GLU A 46 18.60 -6.09 -10.58
C GLU A 46 18.19 -4.73 -11.16
N LYS A 47 17.72 -3.81 -10.32
CA LYS A 47 17.44 -2.43 -10.72
C LYS A 47 18.71 -1.64 -11.06
N LEU A 48 19.79 -1.87 -10.33
CA LEU A 48 21.08 -1.25 -10.62
C LEU A 48 21.63 -1.69 -12.00
N GLU A 49 21.46 -2.96 -12.39
CA GLU A 49 21.84 -3.45 -13.72
C GLU A 49 21.00 -2.83 -14.86
N GLN A 50 19.84 -2.26 -14.54
CA GLN A 50 18.98 -1.50 -15.45
C GLN A 50 19.29 0.01 -15.42
N ASP A 51 20.46 0.40 -14.88
CA ASP A 51 20.90 1.79 -14.70
C ASP A 51 20.02 2.65 -13.78
N TYR A 52 19.23 2.04 -12.87
CA TYR A 52 18.50 2.78 -11.84
C TYR A 52 19.32 2.94 -10.55
N ASP A 53 19.34 4.14 -9.96
CA ASP A 53 19.92 4.35 -8.62
C ASP A 53 19.06 3.65 -7.54
N PRO A 54 19.57 2.63 -6.82
CA PRO A 54 18.83 1.92 -5.78
C PRO A 54 18.22 2.83 -4.69
N ARG A 55 18.83 3.99 -4.41
CA ARG A 55 18.28 4.97 -3.46
C ARG A 55 17.01 5.62 -4.00
N VAL A 56 16.98 5.89 -5.30
CA VAL A 56 15.84 6.49 -5.99
C VAL A 56 14.74 5.44 -6.12
N VAL A 57 15.05 4.21 -6.50
CA VAL A 57 14.07 3.10 -6.53
C VAL A 57 13.36 2.98 -5.19
N LYS A 58 14.10 2.83 -4.09
CA LYS A 58 13.52 2.71 -2.75
C LYS A 58 12.70 3.93 -2.33
N LYS A 59 13.11 5.13 -2.74
CA LYS A 59 12.35 6.37 -2.50
C LYS A 59 11.05 6.37 -3.31
N LEU A 60 11.10 5.98 -4.57
CA LEU A 60 9.94 5.92 -5.46
C LEU A 60 8.95 4.84 -5.02
N GLU A 61 9.40 3.66 -4.61
CA GLU A 61 8.53 2.62 -4.04
C GLU A 61 7.82 3.12 -2.78
N LYS A 62 8.55 3.80 -1.88
CA LYS A 62 7.93 4.46 -0.73
C LYS A 62 6.95 5.56 -1.13
N GLN A 63 7.28 6.35 -2.15
CA GLN A 63 6.42 7.42 -2.64
C GLN A 63 5.19 6.88 -3.37
N ALA A 64 5.29 5.77 -4.11
CA ALA A 64 4.16 5.12 -4.76
C ALA A 64 3.14 4.66 -3.71
N ILE A 65 3.60 4.12 -2.58
CA ILE A 65 2.72 3.78 -1.46
C ILE A 65 2.06 5.04 -0.86
N LEU A 66 2.80 6.16 -0.76
CA LEU A 66 2.28 7.41 -0.18
C LEU A 66 1.40 8.22 -1.13
N ASN A 67 1.58 8.07 -2.44
CA ASN A 67 0.90 8.82 -3.50
C ASN A 67 -0.14 7.96 -4.24
N ALA A 68 -0.28 6.69 -3.89
CA ALA A 68 -1.38 5.88 -4.38
C ALA A 68 -2.67 6.53 -3.90
N ASP A 69 -3.56 6.87 -4.82
CA ASP A 69 -4.87 7.40 -4.49
C ASP A 69 -5.51 6.45 -3.49
N SER A 70 -5.88 6.99 -2.34
CA SER A 70 -6.59 6.22 -1.32
C SER A 70 -7.90 5.68 -1.91
N LEU A 71 -8.44 4.61 -1.34
CA LEU A 71 -9.73 4.09 -1.78
C LEU A 71 -10.82 5.17 -1.75
N GLU A 72 -10.76 6.07 -0.76
CA GLU A 72 -11.65 7.22 -0.66
C GLU A 72 -11.46 8.21 -1.82
N GLU A 73 -10.23 8.62 -2.12
CA GLU A 73 -9.96 9.53 -3.24
C GLU A 73 -10.37 8.93 -4.59
N LEU A 74 -10.05 7.65 -4.82
CA LEU A 74 -10.46 6.92 -6.02
C LEU A 74 -11.99 6.90 -6.16
N PHE A 75 -12.70 6.58 -5.07
CA PHE A 75 -14.16 6.59 -5.06
C PHE A 75 -14.70 7.99 -5.34
N LEU A 76 -14.16 9.04 -4.72
CA LEU A 76 -14.63 10.41 -4.90
C LEU A 76 -14.39 10.89 -6.34
N LEU A 77 -13.26 10.54 -6.95
CA LEU A 77 -12.98 10.83 -8.35
C LEU A 77 -14.04 10.21 -9.27
N TRP A 78 -14.35 8.92 -9.10
CA TRP A 78 -15.42 8.24 -9.82
C TRP A 78 -16.80 8.86 -9.52
N TYR A 79 -17.03 9.22 -8.26
CA TYR A 79 -18.30 9.79 -7.82
C TYR A 79 -18.59 11.13 -8.52
N HIS A 80 -17.59 12.02 -8.54
CA HIS A 80 -17.70 13.34 -9.16
C HIS A 80 -17.73 13.29 -10.68
N SER A 81 -16.90 12.45 -11.30
CA SER A 81 -16.80 12.35 -12.77
C SER A 81 -17.97 11.61 -13.42
N TYR A 82 -18.56 10.63 -12.71
CA TYR A 82 -19.57 9.76 -13.28
C TYR A 82 -20.82 9.61 -12.40
N CYS A 83 -20.68 9.22 -11.13
CA CYS A 83 -21.83 8.82 -10.31
C CYS A 83 -22.88 9.93 -10.16
N LYS A 84 -22.45 11.17 -9.86
CA LYS A 84 -23.35 12.32 -9.69
C LYS A 84 -24.24 12.59 -10.91
N ALA A 85 -23.69 12.48 -12.12
CA ALA A 85 -24.44 12.76 -13.34
C ALA A 85 -25.30 11.57 -13.80
N ASN A 86 -24.92 10.35 -13.44
CA ASN A 86 -25.45 9.13 -14.07
C ASN A 86 -26.29 8.25 -13.14
N LYS A 87 -26.30 8.49 -11.82
CA LYS A 87 -27.01 7.63 -10.84
C LYS A 87 -28.02 8.45 -10.04
N LYS A 88 -29.32 8.13 -10.17
CA LYS A 88 -30.40 8.80 -9.42
C LYS A 88 -30.21 8.72 -7.89
N GLY A 89 -29.69 7.61 -7.39
CA GLY A 89 -29.40 7.39 -5.97
C GLY A 89 -27.94 7.65 -5.57
N HIS A 90 -27.26 8.60 -6.22
CA HIS A 90 -25.84 8.84 -5.97
C HIS A 90 -25.58 9.28 -4.51
N HIS A 91 -26.50 10.03 -3.89
CA HIS A 91 -26.37 10.45 -2.50
C HIS A 91 -26.38 9.26 -1.53
N GLU A 92 -27.23 8.27 -1.75
CA GLU A 92 -27.28 7.03 -0.97
C GLU A 92 -26.01 6.20 -1.16
N ILE A 93 -25.46 6.16 -2.38
CA ILE A 93 -24.19 5.49 -2.69
C ILE A 93 -23.03 6.18 -1.94
N LEU A 94 -22.93 7.51 -1.99
CA LEU A 94 -21.90 8.24 -1.24
C LEU A 94 -22.07 8.01 0.27
N ARG A 95 -23.30 8.11 0.77
CA ARG A 95 -23.59 7.95 2.20
C ARG A 95 -23.26 6.55 2.70
N SER A 96 -23.51 5.50 1.91
CA SER A 96 -23.15 4.14 2.31
C SER A 96 -21.62 3.98 2.41
N PHE A 97 -20.86 4.53 1.46
CA PHE A 97 -19.40 4.53 1.53
C PHE A 97 -18.86 5.32 2.73
N GLN A 98 -19.41 6.52 2.99
CA GLN A 98 -19.03 7.35 4.14
C GLN A 98 -19.29 6.68 5.49
N LEU A 99 -20.42 6.00 5.63
CA LEU A 99 -20.77 5.35 6.89
C LEU A 99 -20.00 4.04 7.08
N TYR A 100 -19.77 3.30 6.00
CA TYR A 100 -19.50 1.87 6.08
C TYR A 100 -18.16 1.43 5.49
N VAL A 101 -17.65 2.16 4.49
CA VAL A 101 -16.43 1.79 3.76
C VAL A 101 -15.25 2.65 4.18
N PHE A 102 -15.37 3.98 4.09
CA PHE A 102 -14.27 4.89 4.38
C PHE A 102 -13.72 4.77 5.81
N PRO A 103 -14.55 4.61 6.86
CA PRO A 103 -14.03 4.46 8.21
C PRO A 103 -13.19 3.19 8.42
N ALA A 104 -13.38 2.16 7.59
CA ALA A 104 -12.67 0.90 7.70
C ALA A 104 -11.40 0.88 6.82
N VAL A 105 -11.52 1.26 5.55
CA VAL A 105 -10.49 1.05 4.52
C VAL A 105 -10.25 2.27 3.62
N GLY A 106 -10.96 3.38 3.83
CA GLY A 106 -10.89 4.55 2.94
C GLY A 106 -9.50 5.17 2.82
N HIS A 107 -8.74 5.15 3.91
CA HIS A 107 -7.38 5.71 4.01
C HIS A 107 -6.28 4.81 3.44
N LEU A 108 -6.62 3.57 3.05
CA LEU A 108 -5.66 2.64 2.48
C LEU A 108 -5.49 2.92 0.98
N PRO A 109 -4.29 2.68 0.40
CA PRO A 109 -4.11 2.66 -1.04
C PRO A 109 -5.13 1.72 -1.69
N ALA A 110 -5.80 2.16 -2.76
CA ALA A 110 -6.87 1.37 -3.38
C ALA A 110 -6.43 -0.04 -3.82
N GLU A 111 -5.17 -0.18 -4.28
CA GLU A 111 -4.58 -1.45 -4.71
C GLU A 111 -4.23 -2.41 -3.55
N GLU A 112 -4.12 -1.89 -2.33
CA GLU A 112 -3.70 -2.65 -1.15
C GLU A 112 -4.90 -3.12 -0.30
N VAL A 113 -6.13 -2.74 -0.65
CA VAL A 113 -7.33 -3.22 0.05
C VAL A 113 -7.59 -4.69 -0.32
N THR A 114 -7.34 -5.57 0.64
CA THR A 114 -7.33 -7.01 0.45
C THR A 114 -8.74 -7.61 0.42
N LEU A 115 -8.86 -8.82 -0.16
CA LEU A 115 -10.11 -9.60 -0.13
C LEU A 115 -10.62 -9.85 1.30
N HIS A 116 -9.70 -10.07 2.24
CA HIS A 116 -10.06 -10.33 3.63
C HIS A 116 -10.72 -9.11 4.29
N GLU A 117 -10.20 -7.92 4.03
CA GLU A 117 -10.79 -6.66 4.53
C GLU A 117 -12.17 -6.41 3.92
N TRP A 118 -12.34 -6.69 2.63
CA TRP A 118 -13.66 -6.63 1.98
C TRP A 118 -14.66 -7.61 2.60
N LEU A 119 -14.27 -8.88 2.80
CA LEU A 119 -15.15 -9.88 3.41
C LEU A 119 -15.55 -9.47 4.84
N ALA A 120 -14.59 -9.05 5.67
CA ALA A 120 -14.87 -8.61 7.04
C ALA A 120 -15.84 -7.43 7.08
N LEU A 121 -15.70 -6.47 6.16
CA LEU A 121 -16.60 -5.33 6.02
C LEU A 121 -18.01 -5.76 5.62
N LEU A 122 -18.12 -6.62 4.60
CA LEU A 122 -19.41 -7.09 4.08
C LEU A 122 -20.14 -7.98 5.08
N GLU A 123 -19.45 -8.90 5.75
CA GLU A 123 -20.03 -9.77 6.78
C GLU A 123 -20.55 -8.96 7.96
N LYS A 124 -19.77 -7.96 8.43
CA LYS A 124 -20.20 -7.04 9.49
C LYS A 124 -21.49 -6.31 9.13
N ARG A 125 -21.69 -5.99 7.85
CA ARG A 125 -22.93 -5.35 7.36
C ARG A 125 -24.08 -6.34 7.25
N ALA A 126 -23.84 -7.54 6.73
CA ALA A 126 -24.85 -8.58 6.61
C ALA A 126 -25.44 -8.96 7.98
N GLN A 127 -24.61 -9.06 9.02
CA GLN A 127 -25.07 -9.36 10.39
C GLN A 127 -25.88 -8.20 11.01
N ALA A 128 -25.53 -6.95 10.67
CA ALA A 128 -26.22 -5.76 11.15
C ALA A 128 -27.54 -5.45 10.41
N THR A 129 -27.84 -6.16 9.32
CA THR A 129 -29.10 -6.05 8.57
C THR A 129 -29.68 -7.44 8.35
N PRO A 130 -30.34 -8.03 9.37
CA PRO A 130 -30.99 -9.33 9.22
C PRO A 130 -32.23 -9.13 8.34
N GLY A 131 -32.15 -9.49 7.06
CA GLY A 131 -33.31 -9.57 6.17
C GLY A 131 -33.08 -9.01 4.78
N LEU A 132 -32.55 -9.84 3.89
CA LEU A 132 -33.03 -9.91 2.51
C LEU A 132 -33.33 -11.39 2.25
N PRO A 133 -34.60 -11.81 2.14
CA PRO A 133 -34.89 -13.14 1.64
C PRO A 133 -34.35 -13.19 0.21
N ILE A 134 -33.44 -14.13 -0.04
CA ILE A 134 -33.02 -14.47 -1.39
C ILE A 134 -34.27 -14.98 -2.08
N ALA A 135 -34.86 -14.17 -2.97
CA ALA A 135 -35.98 -14.60 -3.78
C ALA A 135 -35.48 -15.73 -4.69
N SER A 136 -35.91 -16.95 -4.38
CA SER A 136 -35.82 -18.15 -5.23
C SER A 136 -36.94 -18.16 -6.26
#